data_AF-A0A1G9XGW6-F1
#
_entry.id   AF-A0A1G9XGW6-F1
#
_cell.length_a   1.000
_cell.length_b   1.000
_cell.length_c   1.000
_cell.angle_alpha   90.00
_cell.angle_beta   90.00
_cell.angle_gamma   90.00
#
_symmetry.space_group_name_H-M   'P 1'
#
loop_
_entity.id
_entity.type
_entity.pdbx_description
1 polymer ?
#
loop_
_entity_poly.entity_id
_entity_poly.type
_entity_poly.pdbx_seq_one_letter_code
_entity_poly.pdbx_strand_id
1 'polypeptide(L)'
;MQHSSTQGPDRLTNGMQLIDLSQLTQDVDSLEALLDAIDSLWEPLYERMDSTEVLWVIAPNRYHNDRLWPVAMAVADRARKKAGFTLKNTISVHRWSERDSDLDPAYDEILMLVRDKHDYQFYKDEIRVAHVYEGHEWGGKREKGNSAYHDTEVTRYNENGKDPGNVWLEEVRTHSEDQSVDETNPISMPEAVKRLVRVSTTEDEGVHTVGLDSELVEVIEKMDREVSEASFETIPSSEVEA
;
A
#
# COMPACT_ATOMS: atom_id res chain seq x y z
N MET A 1 46.45 -7.19 22.75
CA MET A 1 45.59 -6.03 22.46
C MET A 1 44.54 -6.50 21.49
N GLN A 2 43.35 -6.78 22.03
CA GLN A 2 42.15 -7.10 21.27
C GLN A 2 41.56 -5.78 20.76
N HIS A 3 41.27 -5.69 19.47
CA HIS A 3 40.23 -4.79 18.98
C HIS A 3 39.08 -5.67 18.51
N SER A 4 38.14 -5.85 19.43
CA SER A 4 36.77 -6.25 19.14
C SER A 4 36.09 -5.06 18.49
N SER A 5 35.72 -5.19 17.21
CA SER A 5 34.71 -4.33 16.61
C SER A 5 33.40 -5.11 16.61
N THR A 6 32.63 -4.97 17.68
CA THR A 6 31.19 -5.18 17.62
C THR A 6 30.61 -4.12 16.69
N GLN A 7 30.41 -4.48 15.42
CA GLN A 7 29.44 -3.77 14.58
C GLN A 7 28.07 -4.04 15.23
N GLY A 8 27.47 -3.01 15.82
CA GLY A 8 26.06 -3.03 16.15
C GLY A 8 25.23 -3.17 14.87
N PRO A 9 23.93 -3.55 14.98
CA PRO A 9 23.08 -3.63 13.82
C PRO A 9 23.04 -2.25 13.15
N ASP A 10 23.55 -2.19 11.91
CA ASP A 10 23.44 -1.00 11.08
C ASP A 10 21.96 -0.64 11.01
N ARG A 11 21.65 0.56 11.50
CA ARG A 11 20.34 1.18 11.46
C ARG A 11 19.99 1.46 10.01
N LEU A 12 19.37 0.49 9.33
CA LEU A 12 18.43 0.75 8.25
C LEU A 12 17.19 1.36 8.91
N THR A 13 17.18 2.65 9.22
CA THR A 13 16.07 3.30 9.95
C THR A 13 15.18 4.18 9.09
N ASN A 14 15.41 4.27 7.78
CA ASN A 14 14.54 5.08 6.92
C ASN A 14 14.05 4.24 5.74
N GLY A 15 12.74 3.98 5.71
CA GLY A 15 12.11 3.27 4.60
C GLY A 15 10.61 3.07 4.73
N MET A 16 10.13 2.05 4.01
CA MET A 16 8.74 1.58 4.13
C MET A 16 8.69 0.09 4.44
N GLN A 17 7.56 -0.33 5.00
CA GLN A 17 7.26 -1.73 5.26
C GLN A 17 6.21 -2.22 4.26
N LEU A 18 6.41 -3.40 3.66
CA LEU A 18 5.47 -4.01 2.73
C LEU A 18 5.25 -5.49 3.07
N ILE A 19 4.02 -5.83 3.44
CA ILE A 19 3.62 -7.21 3.72
C ILE A 19 2.68 -7.68 2.62
N ASP A 20 2.95 -8.85 2.05
CA ASP A 20 2.03 -9.52 1.14
C ASP A 20 1.43 -10.76 1.80
N LEU A 21 0.12 -10.71 2.06
CA LEU A 21 -0.63 -11.81 2.66
C LEU A 21 -1.27 -12.71 1.60
N SER A 22 -1.03 -12.48 0.31
CA SER A 22 -1.73 -13.19 -0.77
C SER A 22 -1.56 -14.70 -0.70
N GLN A 23 -0.32 -15.18 -0.60
CA GLN A 23 -0.02 -16.60 -0.54
C GLN A 23 -0.55 -17.22 0.77
N LEU A 24 -0.25 -16.59 1.92
CA LEU A 24 -0.71 -17.06 3.22
C LEU A 24 -2.24 -17.14 3.31
N THR A 25 -2.95 -16.17 2.71
CA THR A 25 -4.41 -16.15 2.64
C THR A 25 -4.96 -17.35 1.86
N GLN A 26 -4.23 -17.88 0.88
CA GLN A 26 -4.62 -19.06 0.11
C GLN A 26 -4.34 -20.36 0.88
N ASP A 27 -3.24 -20.42 1.63
CA ASP A 27 -2.73 -21.64 2.28
C ASP A 27 -3.45 -22.02 3.58
N VAL A 28 -4.15 -21.07 4.20
CA VAL A 28 -4.89 -21.29 5.46
C VAL A 28 -6.35 -21.66 5.23
N ASP A 29 -6.91 -22.49 6.11
CA ASP A 29 -8.30 -22.98 6.02
C ASP A 29 -9.34 -22.11 6.73
N SER A 30 -8.91 -21.07 7.46
CA SER A 30 -9.82 -20.13 8.10
C SER A 30 -9.22 -18.74 8.27
N LEU A 31 -10.09 -17.73 8.39
CA LEU A 31 -9.67 -16.37 8.73
C LEU A 31 -8.95 -16.31 10.09
N GLU A 32 -9.38 -17.09 11.09
CA GLU A 32 -8.70 -17.07 12.39
C GLU A 32 -7.29 -17.64 12.28
N ALA A 33 -7.11 -18.74 11.53
CA ALA A 33 -5.78 -19.30 11.28
C ALA A 33 -4.85 -18.31 10.57
N LEU A 34 -5.38 -17.52 9.62
CA LEU A 34 -4.64 -16.41 8.99
C LEU A 34 -4.21 -15.37 10.03
N LEU A 35 -5.14 -14.93 10.88
CA LEU A 35 -4.88 -13.89 11.89
C LEU A 35 -3.89 -14.37 12.96
N ASP A 36 -3.95 -15.64 13.34
CA ASP A 36 -3.01 -16.26 14.28
C ASP A 36 -1.61 -16.38 13.67
N ALA A 37 -1.51 -16.74 12.39
CA ALA A 37 -0.23 -16.86 11.69
C ALA A 37 0.53 -15.53 11.57
N ILE A 38 -0.17 -14.40 11.60
CA ILE A 38 0.41 -13.05 11.50
C ILE A 38 0.42 -12.30 12.84
N ASP A 39 0.00 -12.94 13.93
CA ASP A 39 -0.24 -12.27 15.22
C ASP A 39 1.05 -11.71 15.83
N SER A 40 2.15 -12.44 15.66
CA SER A 40 3.49 -12.07 16.15
C SER A 40 4.18 -10.96 15.34
N LEU A 41 3.63 -10.57 14.18
CA LEU A 41 4.26 -9.56 13.32
C LEU A 41 4.09 -8.15 13.87
N TRP A 42 2.95 -7.85 14.50
CA TRP A 42 2.50 -6.47 14.68
C TRP A 42 3.34 -5.67 15.66
N GLU A 43 3.63 -6.22 16.84
CA GLU A 43 4.39 -5.51 17.88
C GLU A 43 5.84 -5.25 17.44
N PRO A 44 6.63 -6.24 16.95
CA PRO A 44 7.99 -5.99 16.49
C PRO A 44 8.05 -5.00 15.31
N LEU A 45 7.09 -5.05 14.38
CA LEU A 45 7.02 -4.09 13.28
C LEU A 45 6.76 -2.68 13.79
N TYR A 46 5.80 -2.51 14.70
CA TYR A 46 5.47 -1.20 15.25
C TYR A 46 6.62 -0.58 16.06
N GLU A 47 7.34 -1.40 16.83
CA GLU A 47 8.48 -0.96 17.62
C GLU A 47 9.66 -0.53 16.74
N ARG A 48 9.88 -1.23 15.63
CA ARG A 48 10.93 -0.92 14.66
C ARG A 48 10.64 0.32 13.82
N MET A 49 9.38 0.52 13.41
CA MET A 49 9.00 1.62 12.53
C MET A 49 9.17 2.98 13.20
N ASP A 50 9.88 3.89 12.54
CA ASP A 50 9.90 5.31 12.94
C ASP A 50 8.54 5.99 12.67
N SER A 51 8.30 7.17 13.27
CA SER A 51 7.01 7.86 13.15
C SER A 51 6.63 8.14 11.70
N THR A 52 7.63 8.47 10.88
CA THR A 52 7.52 8.85 9.47
C THR A 52 7.25 7.68 8.54
N GLU A 53 7.52 6.44 8.94
CA GLU A 53 7.39 5.27 8.07
C GLU A 53 5.93 4.87 7.82
N VAL A 54 5.71 4.23 6.67
CA VAL A 54 4.41 3.69 6.26
C VAL A 54 4.51 2.17 6.14
N LEU A 55 3.49 1.47 6.66
CA LEU A 55 3.28 0.05 6.47
C LEU A 55 2.16 -0.18 5.46
N TRP A 56 2.51 -0.85 4.37
CA TRP A 56 1.58 -1.34 3.37
C TRP A 56 1.32 -2.83 3.56
N VAL A 57 0.06 -3.23 3.48
CA VAL A 57 -0.33 -4.64 3.58
C VAL A 57 -1.24 -5.01 2.41
N ILE A 58 -0.76 -5.86 1.50
CA ILE A 58 -1.57 -6.47 0.45
C ILE A 58 -2.39 -7.58 1.12
N ALA A 59 -3.70 -7.39 1.19
CA ALA A 59 -4.61 -8.21 1.99
C ALA A 59 -5.85 -8.61 1.18
N PRO A 60 -5.70 -9.54 0.22
CA PRO A 60 -6.81 -9.91 -0.66
C PRO A 60 -7.96 -10.52 0.13
N ASN A 61 -9.18 -10.05 -0.12
CA ASN A 61 -10.36 -10.72 0.40
C ASN A 61 -10.51 -12.09 -0.26
N ARG A 62 -10.97 -13.09 0.49
CA ARG A 62 -11.11 -14.46 -0.01
C ARG A 62 -12.53 -14.94 0.14
N TYR A 63 -13.07 -15.55 -0.91
CA TYR A 63 -14.29 -16.36 -0.78
C TYR A 63 -13.89 -17.81 -0.55
N HIS A 64 -14.33 -18.41 0.56
CA HIS A 64 -14.00 -19.79 0.92
C HIS A 64 -15.18 -20.45 1.63
N ASN A 65 -15.60 -21.63 1.15
CA ASN A 65 -16.76 -22.38 1.65
C ASN A 65 -18.03 -21.51 1.79
N ASP A 66 -18.41 -20.83 0.70
CA ASP A 66 -19.59 -19.95 0.63
C ASP A 66 -19.57 -18.76 1.60
N ARG A 67 -18.38 -18.34 2.05
CA ARG A 67 -18.21 -17.21 2.96
C ARG A 67 -17.12 -16.27 2.46
N LEU A 68 -17.45 -14.98 2.48
CA LEU A 68 -16.47 -13.92 2.30
C LEU A 68 -15.65 -13.74 3.59
N TRP A 69 -14.34 -13.80 3.46
CA TRP A 69 -13.39 -13.40 4.48
C TRP A 69 -12.95 -11.96 4.19
N PRO A 70 -13.34 -10.98 5.03
CA PRO A 70 -12.92 -9.59 4.89
C PRO A 70 -11.51 -9.41 5.44
N VAL A 71 -10.52 -10.06 4.80
CA VAL A 71 -9.14 -10.18 5.27
C VAL A 71 -8.56 -8.81 5.61
N ALA A 72 -8.67 -7.84 4.70
CA ALA A 72 -8.13 -6.50 4.90
C ALA A 72 -8.64 -5.82 6.18
N MET A 73 -9.96 -5.85 6.43
CA MET A 73 -10.52 -5.21 7.62
C MET A 73 -10.18 -5.99 8.90
N ALA A 74 -10.12 -7.32 8.83
CA ALA A 74 -9.73 -8.15 9.96
C ALA A 74 -8.27 -7.94 10.36
N VAL A 75 -7.37 -7.85 9.37
CA VAL A 75 -5.95 -7.55 9.54
C VAL A 75 -5.75 -6.15 10.14
N ALA A 76 -6.42 -5.13 9.60
CA ALA A 76 -6.35 -3.77 10.15
C ALA A 76 -6.83 -3.71 11.61
N ASP A 77 -7.91 -4.41 11.95
CA ASP A 77 -8.41 -4.48 13.33
C ASP A 77 -7.44 -5.21 14.27
N ARG A 78 -6.80 -6.29 13.80
CA ARG A 78 -5.79 -7.04 14.55
C ARG A 78 -4.54 -6.19 14.80
N ALA A 79 -3.99 -5.56 13.76
CA ALA A 79 -2.84 -4.67 13.85
C ALA A 79 -3.08 -3.49 14.82
N ARG A 80 -4.27 -2.87 14.78
CA ARG A 80 -4.68 -1.82 15.71
C ARG A 80 -4.73 -2.32 17.16
N LYS A 81 -5.33 -3.50 17.39
CA LYS A 81 -5.48 -4.06 18.74
C LYS A 81 -4.14 -4.49 19.36
N LYS A 82 -3.23 -5.02 18.55
CA LYS A 82 -1.94 -5.53 19.02
C LYS A 82 -0.91 -4.42 19.24
N ALA A 83 -0.75 -3.53 18.28
CA ALA A 83 0.35 -2.58 18.31
C ALA A 83 -0.08 -1.10 18.23
N GLY A 84 -1.36 -0.81 17.97
CA GLY A 84 -1.86 0.57 17.92
C GLY A 84 -1.67 1.27 16.58
N PHE A 85 -1.44 0.52 15.49
CA PHE A 85 -1.42 1.08 14.13
C PHE A 85 -2.71 1.84 13.81
N THR A 86 -2.58 2.95 13.06
CA THR A 86 -3.70 3.72 12.52
C THR A 86 -3.88 3.42 11.03
N LEU A 87 -5.08 3.01 10.62
CA LEU A 87 -5.45 2.89 9.21
C LEU A 87 -5.69 4.29 8.61
N LYS A 88 -4.90 4.66 7.60
CA LYS A 88 -5.00 5.95 6.90
C LYS A 88 -5.75 5.85 5.59
N ASN A 89 -5.59 4.73 4.89
CA ASN A 89 -6.23 4.51 3.59
C ASN A 89 -6.41 3.01 3.33
N THR A 90 -7.36 2.70 2.49
CA THR A 90 -7.57 1.37 1.92
C THR A 90 -7.66 1.55 0.41
N ILE A 91 -6.71 0.96 -0.30
CA ILE A 91 -6.58 1.08 -1.75
C ILE A 91 -7.14 -0.18 -2.39
N SER A 92 -8.13 -0.01 -3.24
CA SER A 92 -8.69 -1.10 -4.02
C SER A 92 -8.00 -1.18 -5.38
N VAL A 93 -7.37 -2.33 -5.65
CA VAL A 93 -6.73 -2.63 -6.94
C VAL A 93 -7.58 -3.66 -7.66
N HIS A 94 -8.20 -3.27 -8.77
CA HIS A 94 -9.01 -4.19 -9.56
C HIS A 94 -8.11 -5.27 -10.18
N ARG A 95 -8.54 -6.53 -10.18
CA ARG A 95 -7.74 -7.66 -10.70
C ARG A 95 -8.21 -8.18 -12.06
N TRP A 96 -9.45 -7.89 -12.46
CA TRP A 96 -10.08 -8.66 -13.54
C TRP A 96 -10.29 -7.85 -14.81
N SER A 97 -9.95 -8.45 -15.95
CA SER A 97 -10.26 -7.95 -17.29
C SER A 97 -11.54 -8.56 -17.89
N GLU A 98 -11.86 -9.84 -17.64
CA GLU A 98 -13.10 -10.49 -18.12
C GLU A 98 -13.51 -11.67 -17.22
N ARG A 99 -14.82 -11.84 -16.91
CA ARG A 99 -15.34 -13.13 -16.39
C ARG A 99 -16.87 -13.34 -16.50
N ASP A 100 -17.21 -14.62 -16.63
CA ASP A 100 -18.53 -15.21 -16.34
C ASP A 100 -18.79 -15.21 -14.82
N SER A 101 -20.00 -14.83 -14.42
CA SER A 101 -20.40 -14.49 -13.05
C SER A 101 -20.05 -15.50 -11.96
N ASP A 102 -19.56 -15.00 -10.83
CA ASP A 102 -19.90 -15.39 -9.44
C ASP A 102 -19.39 -14.28 -8.50
N LEU A 103 -19.97 -14.10 -7.31
CA LEU A 103 -19.74 -12.99 -6.35
C LEU A 103 -18.32 -12.95 -5.72
N ASP A 104 -17.33 -13.49 -6.41
CA ASP A 104 -15.93 -13.42 -6.04
C ASP A 104 -15.44 -11.95 -6.02
N PRO A 105 -14.51 -11.58 -5.12
CA PRO A 105 -13.94 -10.23 -5.11
C PRO A 105 -13.18 -9.92 -6.40
N ALA A 106 -13.61 -8.89 -7.14
CA ALA A 106 -12.96 -8.42 -8.36
C ALA A 106 -11.74 -7.52 -8.11
N TYR A 107 -11.36 -7.34 -6.85
CA TYR A 107 -10.32 -6.44 -6.40
C TYR A 107 -9.57 -7.03 -5.22
N ASP A 108 -8.32 -6.61 -5.09
CA ASP A 108 -7.55 -6.71 -3.85
C ASP A 108 -7.64 -5.41 -3.08
N GLU A 109 -7.46 -5.51 -1.76
CA GLU A 109 -7.30 -4.36 -0.90
C GLU A 109 -5.85 -4.27 -0.43
N ILE A 110 -5.30 -3.07 -0.48
CA ILE A 110 -3.99 -2.73 0.07
C ILE A 110 -4.21 -1.71 1.19
N LEU A 111 -3.83 -2.09 2.41
CA LEU A 111 -3.98 -1.24 3.59
C LEU A 111 -2.79 -0.29 3.72
N MET A 112 -3.07 0.97 4.06
CA MET A 112 -2.06 1.93 4.50
C MET A 112 -2.16 2.09 6.02
N LEU A 113 -1.20 1.52 6.74
CA LEU A 113 -1.08 1.61 8.20
C LEU A 113 0.09 2.53 8.56
N VAL A 114 -0.10 3.36 9.59
CA VAL A 114 0.95 4.24 10.09
C VAL A 114 1.04 4.18 11.61
N ARG A 115 2.23 4.48 12.13
CA ARG A 115 2.47 4.62 13.57
C ARG A 115 1.93 5.95 14.09
N ASP A 116 2.26 7.05 13.42
CA ASP A 116 1.76 8.39 13.73
C ASP A 116 0.95 8.97 12.57
N LYS A 117 -0.33 9.25 12.82
CA LYS A 117 -1.24 9.82 11.80
C LYS A 117 -0.92 11.29 11.45
N HIS A 118 -0.09 11.95 12.25
CA HIS A 118 0.29 13.36 12.13
C HIS A 118 1.64 13.56 11.44
N ASP A 119 2.51 12.54 11.41
CA ASP A 119 3.90 12.66 10.98
C ASP A 119 4.32 11.41 10.21
N TYR A 120 3.68 11.13 9.07
CA TYR A 120 4.02 10.05 8.15
C TYR A 120 4.40 10.63 6.79
N GLN A 121 5.35 9.99 6.10
CA GLN A 121 5.75 10.41 4.77
C GLN A 121 4.76 9.94 3.70
N PHE A 122 4.44 10.83 2.77
CA PHE A 122 3.51 10.55 1.68
C PHE A 122 3.77 11.49 0.49
N TYR A 123 4.63 11.05 -0.43
CA TYR A 123 5.05 11.79 -1.63
C TYR A 123 3.99 11.69 -2.73
N LYS A 124 2.80 12.25 -2.46
CA LYS A 124 1.61 12.13 -3.33
C LYS A 124 1.87 12.53 -4.79
N ASP A 125 2.72 13.53 -4.98
CA ASP A 125 3.00 14.07 -6.31
C ASP A 125 3.71 13.05 -7.22
N GLU A 126 4.44 12.10 -6.66
CA GLU A 126 5.17 11.03 -7.37
C GLU A 126 4.27 9.95 -7.98
N ILE A 127 2.98 9.93 -7.60
CA ILE A 127 1.98 8.96 -8.07
C ILE A 127 0.77 9.61 -8.72
N ARG A 128 0.84 10.90 -9.04
CA ARG A 128 -0.23 11.58 -9.77
C ARG A 128 -0.43 10.96 -11.13
N VAL A 129 -1.67 10.99 -11.58
CA VAL A 129 -2.08 10.50 -12.91
C VAL A 129 -2.60 11.66 -13.74
N ALA A 130 -2.62 11.50 -15.06
CA ALA A 130 -3.07 12.56 -15.96
C ALA A 130 -4.47 13.08 -15.61
N HIS A 131 -4.69 14.38 -15.82
CA HIS A 131 -6.00 14.97 -15.63
C HIS A 131 -6.99 14.40 -16.63
N VAL A 132 -8.16 14.11 -16.11
CA VAL A 132 -9.21 13.38 -16.81
C VAL A 132 -10.20 14.31 -17.49
N TYR A 133 -10.17 15.61 -17.13
CA TYR A 133 -11.09 16.67 -17.59
C TYR A 133 -10.45 18.06 -17.59
N GLU A 134 -9.15 18.18 -17.86
CA GLU A 134 -8.51 19.51 -17.88
C GLU A 134 -9.19 20.43 -18.91
N GLY A 135 -9.83 21.50 -18.43
CA GLY A 135 -10.57 22.45 -19.27
C GLY A 135 -11.98 22.02 -19.71
N HIS A 136 -12.41 20.80 -19.41
CA HIS A 136 -13.67 20.20 -19.87
C HIS A 136 -14.36 19.43 -18.74
N GLU A 137 -14.79 20.13 -17.68
CA GLU A 137 -15.41 19.51 -16.51
C GLU A 137 -16.94 19.54 -16.56
N TRP A 138 -17.57 18.60 -15.84
CA TRP A 138 -18.97 18.67 -15.46
C TRP A 138 -19.24 19.97 -14.67
N GLY A 139 -19.87 20.96 -15.32
CA GLY A 139 -20.15 22.29 -14.77
C GLY A 139 -19.37 23.46 -15.38
N GLY A 140 -18.61 23.25 -16.46
CA GLY A 140 -17.94 24.31 -17.23
C GLY A 140 -16.48 24.57 -16.85
N LYS A 141 -15.91 25.69 -17.32
CA LYS A 141 -14.52 26.08 -17.05
C LYS A 141 -14.36 26.60 -15.62
N ARG A 142 -13.97 25.74 -14.69
CA ARG A 142 -13.63 26.15 -13.32
C ARG A 142 -12.12 26.22 -13.16
N GLU A 143 -11.56 27.42 -13.28
CA GLU A 143 -10.12 27.68 -13.08
C GLU A 143 -9.71 27.62 -11.60
N LYS A 144 -10.67 27.76 -10.67
CA LYS A 144 -10.43 27.81 -9.22
C LYS A 144 -11.38 26.89 -8.46
N GLY A 145 -10.89 26.30 -7.37
CA GLY A 145 -11.67 25.50 -6.43
C GLY A 145 -11.18 25.68 -5.00
N ASN A 146 -12.06 25.41 -4.03
CA ASN A 146 -11.67 25.27 -2.63
C ASN A 146 -11.09 23.87 -2.42
N SER A 147 -9.93 23.77 -1.78
CA SER A 147 -9.41 22.48 -1.34
C SER A 147 -10.35 21.88 -0.29
N ALA A 148 -10.66 20.59 -0.38
CA ALA A 148 -11.38 19.87 0.68
C ALA A 148 -10.53 19.71 1.97
N TYR A 149 -9.25 20.06 1.90
CA TYR A 149 -8.26 19.87 2.97
C TYR A 149 -7.66 21.19 3.50
N HIS A 150 -7.90 22.32 2.83
CA HIS A 150 -7.38 23.63 3.24
C HIS A 150 -8.34 24.78 2.84
N ASP A 151 -8.49 25.78 3.69
CA ASP A 151 -9.26 27.03 3.44
C ASP A 151 -8.50 28.01 2.51
N THR A 152 -7.81 27.51 1.50
CA THR A 152 -7.02 28.31 0.55
C THR A 152 -7.45 28.02 -0.88
N GLU A 153 -7.59 29.08 -1.69
CA GLU A 153 -7.75 28.94 -3.15
C GLU A 153 -6.49 28.26 -3.70
N VAL A 154 -6.66 27.05 -4.23
CA VAL A 154 -5.62 26.32 -4.95
C VAL A 154 -5.99 26.24 -6.42
N THR A 155 -4.98 26.26 -7.29
CA THR A 155 -5.18 25.90 -8.70
C THR A 155 -5.78 24.49 -8.75
N ARG A 156 -6.91 24.34 -9.44
CA ARG A 156 -7.64 23.08 -9.45
C ARG A 156 -6.85 21.95 -10.11
N TYR A 157 -6.03 22.31 -11.08
CA TYR A 157 -5.11 21.41 -11.76
C TYR A 157 -3.70 21.61 -11.20
N ASN A 158 -3.15 20.56 -10.62
CA ASN A 158 -1.72 20.49 -10.36
C ASN A 158 -1.03 20.10 -11.68
N GLU A 159 0.07 20.78 -12.02
CA GLU A 159 0.82 20.54 -13.26
C GLU A 159 1.31 19.10 -13.41
N ASN A 160 1.49 18.39 -12.29
CA ASN A 160 1.92 17.00 -12.24
C ASN A 160 0.75 15.99 -12.34
N GLY A 161 -0.51 16.46 -12.43
CA GLY A 161 -1.69 15.61 -12.61
C GLY A 161 -2.69 15.59 -11.43
N LYS A 162 -3.71 14.73 -11.52
CA LYS A 162 -4.72 14.51 -10.47
C LYS A 162 -4.24 13.49 -9.43
N ASP A 163 -4.85 13.57 -8.27
CA ASP A 163 -4.76 12.54 -7.23
C ASP A 163 -5.29 11.20 -7.79
N PRO A 164 -4.53 10.09 -7.71
CA PRO A 164 -5.01 8.79 -8.17
C PRO A 164 -6.17 8.25 -7.32
N GLY A 165 -6.45 8.86 -6.16
CA GLY A 165 -7.46 8.39 -5.23
C GLY A 165 -7.07 7.05 -4.59
N ASN A 166 -8.08 6.36 -4.07
CA ASN A 166 -7.93 5.07 -3.40
C ASN A 166 -8.51 3.89 -4.21
N VAL A 167 -8.92 4.12 -5.45
CA VAL A 167 -9.31 3.06 -6.39
C VAL A 167 -8.36 3.17 -7.57
N TRP A 168 -7.47 2.19 -7.71
CA TRP A 168 -6.40 2.26 -8.69
C TRP A 168 -6.77 1.47 -9.95
N LEU A 169 -6.87 2.21 -11.05
CA LEU A 169 -7.17 1.74 -12.38
C LEU A 169 -6.21 2.41 -13.38
N GLU A 170 -6.00 1.76 -14.51
CA GLU A 170 -5.41 2.38 -15.69
C GLU A 170 -6.54 3.01 -16.50
N GLU A 171 -6.49 4.33 -16.69
CA GLU A 171 -7.45 5.04 -17.53
C GLU A 171 -6.80 5.31 -18.89
N VAL A 172 -7.28 4.63 -19.95
CA VAL A 172 -6.85 4.89 -21.32
C VAL A 172 -7.76 5.97 -21.90
N ARG A 173 -7.15 7.07 -22.37
CA ARG A 173 -7.88 8.19 -22.95
C ARG A 173 -7.14 8.83 -24.11
N THR A 174 -7.86 9.01 -25.20
CA THR A 174 -7.53 9.93 -26.28
C THR A 174 -7.96 11.33 -25.84
N HIS A 175 -7.13 12.34 -26.06
CA HIS A 175 -7.54 13.73 -25.83
C HIS A 175 -8.61 14.12 -26.87
N SER A 176 -9.88 13.92 -26.55
CA SER A 176 -11.05 14.32 -27.33
C SER A 176 -11.84 15.43 -26.63
N GLU A 177 -12.57 16.23 -27.40
CA GLU A 177 -13.37 17.35 -26.88
C GLU A 177 -14.60 16.90 -26.04
N ASP A 178 -14.99 15.63 -26.12
CA ASP A 178 -16.25 15.09 -25.62
C ASP A 178 -16.18 14.43 -24.23
N GLN A 179 -15.03 14.51 -23.54
CA GLN A 179 -14.91 14.10 -22.14
C GLN A 179 -15.17 12.60 -21.88
N SER A 180 -15.09 11.73 -22.89
CA SER A 180 -15.23 10.29 -22.68
C SER A 180 -13.97 9.69 -22.04
N VAL A 181 -14.18 8.71 -21.17
CA VAL A 181 -13.14 7.70 -20.92
C VAL A 181 -13.23 6.72 -22.07
N ASP A 182 -12.14 6.47 -22.78
CA ASP A 182 -12.18 5.49 -23.85
C ASP A 182 -12.26 4.08 -23.25
N GLU A 183 -11.44 3.83 -22.24
CA GLU A 183 -11.39 2.54 -21.54
C GLU A 183 -10.82 2.71 -20.12
N THR A 184 -11.30 1.89 -19.18
CA THR A 184 -10.66 1.70 -17.88
C THR A 184 -10.20 0.25 -17.75
N ASN A 185 -8.90 0.07 -17.56
CA ASN A 185 -8.27 -1.22 -17.36
C ASN A 185 -7.83 -1.42 -15.91
N PRO A 186 -7.77 -2.66 -15.41
CA PRO A 186 -7.14 -2.95 -14.13
C PRO A 186 -5.65 -2.57 -14.17
N ILE A 187 -5.10 -2.02 -13.07
CA ILE A 187 -3.64 -1.95 -12.95
C ILE A 187 -3.08 -3.30 -12.51
N SER A 188 -1.87 -3.62 -12.93
CA SER A 188 -1.15 -4.78 -12.44
C SER A 188 -0.67 -4.58 -10.99
N MET A 189 -0.51 -5.66 -10.23
CA MET A 189 0.09 -5.59 -8.89
C MET A 189 1.53 -5.04 -8.92
N PRO A 190 2.41 -5.39 -9.89
CA PRO A 190 3.68 -4.70 -10.10
C PRO A 190 3.55 -3.17 -10.18
N GLU A 191 2.58 -2.65 -10.93
CA GLU A 191 2.35 -1.21 -11.03
C GLU A 191 1.83 -0.62 -9.71
N ALA A 192 0.96 -1.34 -8.99
CA ALA A 192 0.54 -0.93 -7.65
C ALA A 192 1.76 -0.82 -6.72
N VAL A 193 2.62 -1.84 -6.66
CA VAL A 193 3.85 -1.84 -5.84
C VAL A 193 4.75 -0.67 -6.19
N LYS A 194 4.95 -0.35 -7.48
CA LYS A 194 5.73 0.85 -7.87
C LYS A 194 5.17 2.13 -7.28
N ARG A 195 3.84 2.29 -7.27
CA ARG A 195 3.19 3.46 -6.66
C ARG A 195 3.38 3.48 -5.14
N LEU A 196 3.26 2.33 -4.46
CA LEU A 196 3.50 2.23 -3.01
C LEU A 196 4.92 2.69 -2.65
N VAL A 197 5.93 2.23 -3.40
CA VAL A 197 7.33 2.63 -3.21
C VAL A 197 7.52 4.11 -3.47
N ARG A 198 7.05 4.64 -4.60
CA ARG A 198 7.18 6.07 -4.94
C ARG A 198 6.54 6.99 -3.91
N VAL A 199 5.36 6.63 -3.41
CA VAL A 199 4.64 7.48 -2.47
C VAL A 199 5.21 7.41 -1.05
N SER A 200 6.04 6.40 -0.74
CA SER A 200 6.45 6.11 0.64
C SER A 200 7.96 6.06 0.85
N THR A 201 8.76 6.32 -0.18
CA THR A 201 10.22 6.30 -0.11
C THR A 201 10.85 7.37 -1.00
N THR A 202 12.01 7.84 -0.60
CA THR A 202 12.98 8.61 -1.39
C THR A 202 14.04 7.68 -2.00
N GLU A 203 14.96 8.21 -2.80
CA GLU A 203 15.98 7.41 -3.52
C GLU A 203 16.97 6.68 -2.61
N ASP A 204 17.23 7.22 -1.42
CA ASP A 204 18.20 6.67 -0.47
C ASP A 204 17.56 5.73 0.57
N GLU A 205 16.25 5.49 0.48
CA GLU A 205 15.48 4.72 1.46
C GLU A 205 15.23 3.28 0.99
N GLY A 206 15.19 2.35 1.96
CA GLY A 206 14.97 0.93 1.71
C GLY A 206 13.52 0.49 1.78
N VAL A 207 13.24 -0.72 1.29
CA VAL A 207 11.96 -1.40 1.43
C VAL A 207 12.16 -2.70 2.20
N HIS A 208 11.47 -2.83 3.32
CA HIS A 208 11.47 -4.06 4.10
C HIS A 208 10.22 -4.86 3.77
N THR A 209 10.40 -6.11 3.34
CA THR A 209 9.31 -6.94 2.82
C THR A 209 9.07 -8.18 3.67
N VAL A 210 7.81 -8.60 3.76
CA VAL A 210 7.44 -9.89 4.37
C VAL A 210 6.48 -10.62 3.44
N GLY A 211 6.85 -11.83 3.03
CA GLY A 211 5.99 -12.71 2.22
C GLY A 211 5.75 -12.25 0.78
N LEU A 212 6.53 -11.27 0.30
CA LEU A 212 6.40 -10.72 -1.03
C LEU A 212 6.94 -11.70 -2.09
N ASP A 213 6.23 -11.86 -3.20
CA ASP A 213 6.70 -12.70 -4.32
C ASP A 213 7.98 -12.14 -4.96
N SER A 214 8.86 -13.02 -5.43
CA SER A 214 10.12 -12.66 -6.08
C SER A 214 9.95 -11.71 -7.27
N GLU A 215 8.87 -11.81 -8.04
CA GLU A 215 8.59 -10.89 -9.15
C GLU A 215 8.37 -9.45 -8.65
N LEU A 216 7.68 -9.30 -7.51
CA LEU A 216 7.42 -8.00 -6.91
C LEU A 216 8.66 -7.44 -6.20
N VAL A 217 9.53 -8.30 -5.65
CA VAL A 217 10.86 -7.88 -5.16
C VAL A 217 11.69 -7.30 -6.30
N GLU A 218 11.78 -8.01 -7.44
CA GLU A 218 12.51 -7.52 -8.61
C GLU A 218 11.98 -6.16 -9.12
N VAL A 219 10.68 -5.91 -8.99
CA VAL A 219 10.09 -4.61 -9.35
C VAL A 219 10.66 -3.49 -8.48
N ILE A 220 10.83 -3.73 -7.17
CA ILE A 220 11.37 -2.76 -6.23
C ILE A 220 12.87 -2.54 -6.50
N GLU A 221 13.63 -3.61 -6.73
CA GLU A 221 15.05 -3.51 -7.07
C GLU A 221 15.30 -2.72 -8.37
N LYS A 222 14.44 -2.92 -9.38
CA LYS A 222 14.48 -2.16 -10.65
C LYS A 222 14.14 -0.67 -10.47
N MET A 223 13.66 -0.27 -9.30
CA MET A 223 13.46 1.13 -8.92
C MET A 223 14.65 1.70 -8.14
N ASP A 224 15.79 0.99 -8.13
CA ASP A 224 16.99 1.37 -7.41
C ASP A 224 16.71 1.57 -5.90
N ARG A 225 16.03 0.61 -5.29
CA ARG A 225 15.78 0.54 -3.84
C ARG A 225 16.45 -0.69 -3.24
N GLU A 226 17.06 -0.52 -2.07
CA GLU A 226 17.54 -1.66 -1.28
C GLU A 226 16.35 -2.43 -0.70
N VAL A 227 16.36 -3.75 -0.85
CA VAL A 227 15.30 -4.62 -0.32
C VAL A 227 15.85 -5.51 0.79
N SER A 228 15.16 -5.52 1.93
CA SER A 228 15.43 -6.41 3.04
C SER A 228 14.24 -7.34 3.24
N GLU A 229 14.39 -8.59 2.83
CA GLU A 229 13.34 -9.61 2.91
C GLU A 229 13.33 -10.34 4.26
N ALA A 230 12.14 -10.60 4.78
CA ALA A 230 11.91 -11.49 5.91
C ALA A 230 10.77 -12.48 5.60
N SER A 231 10.76 -13.59 6.34
CA SER A 231 9.64 -14.54 6.32
C SER A 231 8.74 -14.35 7.54
N PHE A 232 7.51 -14.86 7.45
CA PHE A 232 6.58 -14.87 8.58
C PHE A 232 7.12 -15.62 9.81
N GLU A 233 8.06 -16.55 9.62
CA GLU A 233 8.68 -17.35 10.69
C GLU A 233 9.90 -16.67 11.33
N THR A 234 10.49 -15.68 10.69
CA THR A 234 11.80 -15.12 11.07
C THR A 234 11.72 -13.80 11.81
N ILE A 235 10.53 -13.21 11.97
CA ILE A 235 10.35 -12.02 12.81
C ILE A 235 10.45 -12.47 14.26
N PRO A 236 11.50 -12.07 15.01
CA PRO A 236 11.69 -12.56 16.36
C PRO A 236 10.49 -12.12 17.20
N SER A 237 9.77 -13.09 17.75
CA SER A 237 8.93 -12.84 18.92
C SER A 237 9.86 -12.20 19.94
N SER A 238 9.66 -10.93 20.26
CA SER A 238 10.34 -10.32 21.39
C SER A 238 10.19 -11.30 22.56
N GLU A 239 11.29 -11.84 23.07
CA GLU A 239 11.28 -12.51 24.34
C GLU A 239 10.81 -11.47 25.34
N VAL A 240 9.50 -11.46 25.62
CA VAL A 240 8.91 -10.70 26.70
C VAL A 240 9.37 -11.42 27.96
N GLU A 241 10.56 -11.05 28.45
CA GLU A 241 10.94 -11.34 29.82
C GLU A 241 9.90 -10.67 30.73
N ALA A 242 9.07 -11.48 31.37
CA ALA A 242 8.30 -11.15 32.55
C ALA A 242 8.61 -12.17 33.64
#